data_AF-A0A932TZI0-F1
#
_entry.id   AF-A0A932TZI0-F1
#
_cell.length_a   1.000
_cell.length_b   1.000
_cell.length_c   1.000
_cell.angle_alpha   90.00
_cell.angle_beta   90.00
_cell.angle_gamma   90.00
#
_symmetry.space_group_name_H-M   'P 1'
#
loop_
_entity.id
_entity.type
_entity.pdbx_description
1 polymer ?
#
loop_
_entity_poly.entity_id
_entity_poly.type
_entity_poly.pdbx_seq_one_letter_code
_entity_poly.pdbx_strand_id
1 'polypeptide(L)'
;MDPFASFRDGSQRTGWQLRDLDPLPEEEWRRMLDFLNLSQAEHSAMLATVEALFRRGHELVVATYDYLLNNPETAAVLGWEQQADEAHLAERRRFFTLWLTRVIGLDTSADLARYLFRAGRLHAGHGPRHTHVPPVFVTGSMSLVHSAFARFLSEEMPGDVVVPTALAGWNKLLSTHLHLMQMGYQAARELDNGDFAVPVVLFGKMRQITGTQQMAMHLVQGAQMRHALRKFFNYFPEARVEVFDVEWQSSEHLDRTGTLWFQAERAYALKPTWRVLNTGKDMDYLAGIETAIQPGDEIHIFPPGR
;
A
#
# COMPACT_ATOMS: atom_id res chain seq x y z
N MET A 1 31.82 43.31 26.67
CA MET A 1 30.81 42.24 26.76
C MET A 1 29.61 42.72 26.01
N ASP A 2 29.37 42.16 24.83
CA ASP A 2 28.22 42.48 23.99
C ASP A 2 26.99 41.74 24.53
N PRO A 3 25.94 42.43 25.00
CA PRO A 3 24.72 41.82 25.52
C PRO A 3 23.87 41.12 24.45
N PHE A 4 24.26 41.16 23.17
CA PHE A 4 23.54 40.55 22.05
C PHE A 4 24.20 39.30 21.46
N ALA A 5 25.29 38.81 22.06
CA ALA A 5 25.99 37.59 21.61
C ALA A 5 25.19 36.27 21.80
N SER A 6 23.94 36.33 22.25
CA SER A 6 23.07 35.15 22.46
C SER A 6 22.04 34.91 21.35
N PHE A 7 21.97 35.76 20.33
CA PHE A 7 21.33 35.36 19.08
C PHE A 7 22.25 34.40 18.35
N ARG A 8 22.20 33.13 18.74
CA ARG A 8 22.69 32.03 17.90
C ARG A 8 22.10 32.22 16.51
N ASP A 9 23.00 32.42 15.58
CA ASP A 9 22.77 32.39 14.15
C ASP A 9 21.76 31.30 13.78
N GLY A 10 20.78 31.66 12.96
CA GLY A 10 19.67 30.81 12.52
C GLY A 10 20.09 29.72 11.53
N SER A 11 21.20 29.03 11.79
CA SER A 11 21.89 28.22 10.79
C SER A 11 22.43 26.90 11.33
N GLN A 12 21.58 26.08 11.96
CA GLN A 12 21.75 24.63 11.91
C GLN A 12 20.43 23.94 12.25
N ARG A 13 19.55 23.84 11.25
CA ARG A 13 18.53 22.79 11.28
C ARG A 13 19.28 21.47 11.30
N THR A 14 19.27 20.77 12.42
CA THR A 14 19.67 19.37 12.47
C THR A 14 18.59 18.60 11.74
N GLY A 15 18.74 18.48 10.42
CA GLY A 15 17.85 17.66 9.61
C GLY A 15 17.83 16.25 10.18
N TRP A 16 16.65 15.76 10.51
CA TRP A 16 16.46 14.39 10.95
C TRP A 16 16.21 13.48 9.76
N GLN A 17 16.54 12.20 9.93
CA GLN A 17 16.42 11.18 8.89
C GLN A 17 15.52 10.06 9.36
N LEU A 18 14.57 9.69 8.51
CA LEU A 18 13.74 8.52 8.73
C LEU A 18 14.41 7.29 8.09
N ARG A 19 14.31 6.14 8.74
CA ARG A 19 14.78 4.85 8.23
C ARG A 19 13.64 3.83 8.31
N ASP A 20 13.88 2.66 7.73
CA ASP A 20 12.99 1.50 7.85
C ASP A 20 11.56 1.77 7.37
N LEU A 21 11.43 2.55 6.29
CA LEU A 21 10.18 2.64 5.54
C LEU A 21 10.04 1.40 4.65
N ASP A 22 8.81 0.92 4.52
CA ASP A 22 8.51 -0.24 3.67
C ASP A 22 8.83 0.09 2.21
N PRO A 23 9.12 -0.87 1.33
CA PRO A 23 9.32 -0.60 -0.09
C PRO A 23 8.15 0.17 -0.71
N LEU A 24 8.43 0.99 -1.73
CA LEU A 24 7.34 1.58 -2.52
C LEU A 24 6.57 0.47 -3.25
N PRO A 25 5.25 0.63 -3.50
CA PRO A 25 4.47 -0.38 -4.22
C PRO A 25 5.09 -0.80 -5.56
N GLU A 26 5.63 0.14 -6.33
CA GLU A 26 6.31 -0.12 -7.62
C GLU A 26 7.69 -0.80 -7.48
N GLU A 27 8.35 -0.66 -6.34
CA GLU A 27 9.60 -1.37 -6.05
C GLU A 27 9.28 -2.81 -5.67
N GLU A 28 8.29 -3.00 -4.81
CA GLU A 28 7.84 -4.32 -4.40
C GLU A 28 7.24 -5.10 -5.57
N TRP A 29 6.48 -4.42 -6.43
CA TRP A 29 5.98 -4.99 -7.68
C TRP A 29 7.08 -5.63 -8.52
N ARG A 30 8.14 -4.86 -8.80
CA ARG A 30 9.29 -5.33 -9.58
C ARG A 30 10.00 -6.48 -8.87
N ARG A 31 10.27 -6.31 -7.57
CA ARG A 31 10.92 -7.34 -6.74
C ARG A 31 10.17 -8.67 -6.78
N MET A 32 8.84 -8.63 -6.69
CA MET A 32 8.00 -9.83 -6.72
C MET A 32 7.92 -10.46 -8.11
N LEU A 33 7.82 -9.66 -9.18
CA LEU A 33 7.88 -10.17 -10.55
C LEU A 33 9.22 -10.87 -10.82
N ASP A 34 10.33 -10.27 -10.38
CA ASP A 34 11.67 -10.85 -10.49
C ASP A 34 11.79 -12.15 -9.67
N PHE A 35 11.32 -12.15 -8.43
CA PHE A 35 11.35 -13.31 -7.54
C PHE A 35 10.55 -14.50 -8.09
N LEU A 36 9.35 -14.25 -8.60
CA LEU A 36 8.49 -15.30 -9.16
C LEU A 36 8.96 -15.79 -10.53
N ASN A 37 9.90 -15.07 -11.15
CA ASN A 37 10.57 -15.43 -12.39
C ASN A 37 9.57 -15.90 -13.44
N LEU A 38 8.70 -14.99 -13.89
CA LEU A 38 7.76 -15.26 -14.97
C LEU A 38 8.56 -15.53 -16.25
N SER A 39 8.61 -16.79 -16.67
CA SER A 39 9.40 -17.20 -17.83
C SER A 39 8.78 -16.69 -19.13
N GLN A 40 9.59 -16.59 -20.18
CA GLN A 40 9.11 -16.23 -21.51
C GLN A 40 8.05 -17.22 -22.02
N ALA A 41 8.18 -18.51 -21.69
CA ALA A 41 7.21 -19.54 -22.05
C ALA A 41 5.87 -19.33 -21.35
N GLU A 42 5.87 -19.02 -20.06
CA GLU A 42 4.66 -18.67 -19.30
C GLU A 42 4.02 -17.38 -19.86
N HIS A 43 4.80 -16.34 -20.13
CA HIS A 43 4.29 -15.10 -20.70
C HIS A 43 3.64 -15.31 -22.08
N SER A 44 4.30 -16.05 -22.98
CA SER A 44 3.74 -16.41 -24.29
C SER A 44 2.49 -17.28 -24.18
N ALA A 45 2.46 -18.21 -23.23
CA ALA A 45 1.29 -19.04 -22.97
C ALA A 45 0.12 -18.21 -22.42
N MET A 46 0.37 -17.29 -21.48
CA MET A 46 -0.64 -16.37 -20.96
C MET A 46 -1.24 -15.54 -22.10
N LEU A 47 -0.41 -14.96 -22.97
CA LEU A 47 -0.86 -14.20 -24.15
C LEU A 47 -1.79 -15.02 -25.06
N ALA A 48 -1.46 -16.30 -25.30
CA ALA A 48 -2.30 -17.18 -26.11
C ALA A 48 -3.68 -17.46 -25.50
N THR A 49 -3.82 -17.29 -24.17
CA THR A 49 -5.07 -17.53 -23.43
C THR A 49 -5.92 -16.28 -23.20
N VAL A 50 -5.41 -15.10 -23.55
CA VAL A 50 -6.08 -13.80 -23.31
C VAL A 50 -7.48 -13.75 -23.91
N GLU A 51 -7.64 -14.16 -25.16
CA GLU A 51 -8.94 -14.09 -25.86
C GLU A 51 -9.98 -15.00 -25.18
N ALA A 52 -9.60 -16.24 -24.84
CA ALA A 52 -10.46 -17.19 -24.16
C ALA A 52 -10.94 -16.67 -22.80
N LEU A 53 -10.04 -16.05 -22.02
CA LEU A 53 -10.41 -15.42 -20.75
C LEU A 53 -11.31 -14.19 -20.95
N PHE A 54 -11.03 -13.35 -21.96
CA PHE A 54 -11.84 -12.17 -22.24
C PHE A 54 -13.28 -12.51 -22.61
N ARG A 55 -13.52 -13.55 -23.43
CA ARG A 55 -14.88 -13.98 -23.82
C ARG A 55 -15.78 -14.23 -22.61
N ARG A 56 -15.19 -14.71 -21.51
CA ARG A 56 -15.90 -15.09 -20.28
C ARG A 56 -15.66 -14.17 -19.09
N GLY A 57 -14.97 -13.04 -19.28
CA GLY A 57 -14.69 -12.11 -18.20
C GLY A 57 -15.95 -11.57 -17.52
N HIS A 58 -17.03 -11.34 -18.27
CA HIS A 58 -18.31 -10.91 -17.72
C HIS A 58 -18.93 -11.96 -16.79
N GLU A 59 -18.85 -13.25 -17.15
CA GLU A 59 -19.34 -14.36 -16.35
C GLU A 59 -18.59 -14.44 -15.02
N LEU A 60 -17.26 -14.29 -15.03
CA LEU A 60 -16.46 -14.28 -13.80
C LEU A 60 -16.91 -13.18 -12.83
N VAL A 61 -17.13 -11.96 -13.34
CA VAL A 61 -17.57 -10.84 -12.51
C VAL A 61 -18.94 -11.12 -11.89
N VAL A 62 -19.90 -11.58 -12.68
CA VAL A 62 -21.25 -11.92 -12.19
C VAL A 62 -21.19 -13.04 -11.16
N ALA A 63 -20.56 -14.16 -11.53
CA ALA A 63 -20.48 -15.35 -10.68
C ALA A 63 -19.75 -15.08 -9.34
N THR A 64 -18.74 -14.20 -9.35
CA THR A 64 -18.04 -13.86 -8.10
C THR A 64 -18.96 -13.12 -7.13
N TYR A 65 -19.72 -12.12 -7.60
CA TYR A 65 -20.64 -11.41 -6.71
C TYR A 65 -21.84 -12.27 -6.30
N ASP A 66 -22.33 -13.13 -7.19
CA ASP A 66 -23.38 -14.08 -6.84
C ASP A 66 -22.90 -15.06 -5.76
N TYR A 67 -21.64 -15.52 -5.83
CA TYR A 67 -21.03 -16.31 -4.77
C TYR A 67 -20.93 -15.55 -3.45
N LEU A 68 -20.43 -14.30 -3.47
CA LEU A 68 -20.29 -13.47 -2.27
C LEU A 68 -21.64 -13.13 -1.62
N LEU A 69 -22.69 -12.99 -2.42
CA LEU A 69 -24.07 -12.77 -1.93
C LEU A 69 -24.65 -14.01 -1.25
N ASN A 70 -24.32 -15.20 -1.76
CA ASN A 70 -24.83 -16.46 -1.22
C ASN A 70 -24.06 -16.97 0.00
N ASN A 71 -22.88 -16.41 0.31
CA ASN A 71 -22.14 -16.71 1.52
C ASN A 71 -22.55 -15.72 2.64
N PRO A 72 -23.09 -16.19 3.79
CA PRO A 72 -23.62 -15.31 4.83
C PRO A 72 -22.59 -14.34 5.43
N GLU A 73 -21.34 -14.78 5.60
CA GLU A 73 -20.29 -13.95 6.19
C GLU A 73 -19.90 -12.81 5.25
N THR A 74 -19.73 -13.08 3.96
CA THR A 74 -19.40 -12.03 2.99
C THR A 74 -20.60 -11.13 2.67
N ALA A 75 -21.82 -11.66 2.70
CA ALA A 75 -23.03 -10.84 2.60
C ALA A 75 -23.13 -9.85 3.77
N ALA A 76 -22.83 -10.29 5.00
CA ALA A 76 -22.81 -9.42 6.18
C ALA A 76 -21.74 -8.33 6.09
N VAL A 77 -20.53 -8.68 5.64
CA VAL A 77 -19.47 -7.69 5.40
C VAL A 77 -19.92 -6.63 4.38
N LEU A 78 -20.69 -7.01 3.36
CA LEU A 78 -21.15 -6.11 2.31
C LEU A 78 -22.45 -5.37 2.65
N GLY A 79 -23.11 -5.71 3.76
CA GLY A 79 -24.41 -5.16 4.16
C GLY A 79 -25.56 -5.64 3.26
N TRP A 80 -25.47 -6.88 2.76
CA TRP A 80 -26.39 -7.47 1.77
C TRP A 80 -27.16 -8.68 2.31
N GLU A 81 -27.32 -8.81 3.62
CA GLU A 81 -27.93 -9.98 4.28
C GLU A 81 -29.39 -10.21 3.88
N GLN A 82 -30.12 -9.14 3.53
CA GLN A 82 -31.52 -9.23 3.10
C GLN A 82 -31.65 -9.06 1.58
N GLN A 83 -30.99 -8.05 1.02
CA GLN A 83 -30.97 -7.77 -0.40
C GLN A 83 -29.74 -6.94 -0.75
N ALA A 84 -29.16 -7.17 -1.93
CA ALA A 84 -28.11 -6.33 -2.44
C ALA A 84 -28.64 -4.93 -2.80
N ASP A 85 -27.93 -3.88 -2.36
CA ASP A 85 -28.07 -2.56 -2.96
C ASP A 85 -27.58 -2.62 -4.42
N GLU A 86 -28.50 -2.45 -5.37
CA GLU A 86 -28.21 -2.55 -6.80
C GLU A 86 -27.15 -1.55 -7.28
N ALA A 87 -27.16 -0.33 -6.74
CA ALA A 87 -26.18 0.70 -7.12
C ALA A 87 -24.80 0.33 -6.59
N HIS A 88 -24.72 -0.14 -5.35
CA HIS A 88 -23.48 -0.64 -4.76
C HIS A 88 -22.96 -1.88 -5.50
N LEU A 89 -23.82 -2.84 -5.82
CA LEU A 89 -23.44 -4.04 -6.59
C LEU A 89 -22.91 -3.68 -7.98
N ALA A 90 -23.57 -2.77 -8.69
CA ALA A 90 -23.13 -2.29 -10.00
C ALA A 90 -21.76 -1.58 -9.93
N GLU A 91 -21.55 -0.75 -8.92
CA GLU A 91 -20.26 -0.10 -8.65
C GLU A 91 -19.15 -1.13 -8.42
N ARG A 92 -19.40 -2.13 -7.57
CA ARG A 92 -18.44 -3.19 -7.23
C ARG A 92 -18.11 -4.05 -8.46
N ARG A 93 -19.12 -4.45 -9.24
CA ARG A 93 -18.93 -5.15 -10.53
C ARG A 93 -18.08 -4.34 -11.50
N ARG A 94 -18.32 -3.02 -11.63
CA ARG A 94 -17.50 -2.14 -12.48
C ARG A 94 -16.04 -2.10 -12.04
N PHE A 95 -15.76 -1.97 -10.74
CA PHE A 95 -14.38 -1.99 -10.25
C PHE A 95 -13.68 -3.33 -10.52
N PHE A 96 -14.39 -4.44 -10.31
CA PHE A 96 -13.87 -5.76 -10.65
C PHE A 96 -13.56 -5.84 -12.15
N THR A 97 -14.50 -5.49 -13.02
CA THR A 97 -14.30 -5.52 -14.48
C THR A 97 -13.08 -4.72 -14.90
N LEU A 98 -12.88 -3.51 -14.36
CA LEU A 98 -11.71 -2.69 -14.66
C LEU A 98 -10.40 -3.36 -14.23
N TRP A 99 -10.37 -3.94 -13.03
CA TRP A 99 -9.21 -4.71 -12.57
C TRP A 99 -8.95 -5.92 -13.47
N LEU A 100 -9.99 -6.72 -13.76
CA LEU A 100 -9.89 -7.94 -14.56
C LEU A 100 -9.36 -7.64 -15.97
N THR A 101 -9.82 -6.56 -16.60
CA THR A 101 -9.31 -6.12 -17.91
C THR A 101 -7.82 -5.79 -17.84
N ARG A 102 -7.33 -5.17 -16.75
CA ARG A 102 -5.90 -4.90 -16.56
C ARG A 102 -5.10 -6.19 -16.32
N VAL A 103 -5.63 -7.13 -15.54
CA VAL A 103 -4.99 -8.44 -15.30
C VAL A 103 -4.85 -9.21 -16.61
N ILE A 104 -5.95 -9.41 -17.34
CA ILE A 104 -5.95 -10.17 -18.59
C ILE A 104 -5.15 -9.42 -19.67
N GLY A 105 -5.14 -8.09 -19.65
CA GLY A 105 -4.28 -7.25 -20.48
C GLY A 105 -2.79 -7.29 -20.12
N LEU A 106 -2.38 -8.08 -19.13
CA LEU A 106 -0.99 -8.19 -18.65
C LEU A 106 -0.35 -6.84 -18.30
N ASP A 107 -1.13 -5.94 -17.71
CA ASP A 107 -0.60 -4.65 -17.27
C ASP A 107 0.39 -4.86 -16.12
N THR A 108 1.67 -4.58 -16.37
CA THR A 108 2.73 -4.64 -15.36
C THR A 108 3.27 -3.27 -14.98
N SER A 109 2.48 -2.21 -15.17
CA SER A 109 2.88 -0.82 -14.93
C SER A 109 3.00 -0.48 -13.44
N ALA A 110 3.80 0.55 -13.14
CA ALA A 110 3.87 1.14 -11.80
C ALA A 110 2.53 1.74 -11.34
N ASP A 111 1.67 2.16 -12.28
CA ASP A 111 0.32 2.63 -11.94
C ASP A 111 -0.55 1.49 -11.37
N LEU A 112 -0.51 0.30 -11.98
CA LEU A 112 -1.23 -0.85 -11.44
C LEU A 112 -0.75 -1.22 -10.05
N ALA A 113 0.56 -1.14 -9.80
CA ALA A 113 1.12 -1.41 -8.47
C ALA A 113 0.52 -0.50 -7.39
N ARG A 114 0.44 0.81 -7.66
CA ARG A 114 -0.19 1.78 -6.75
C ARG A 114 -1.69 1.56 -6.62
N TYR A 115 -2.36 1.21 -7.72
CA TYR A 115 -3.78 0.86 -7.72
C TYR A 115 -4.08 -0.34 -6.80
N LEU A 116 -3.28 -1.41 -6.87
CA LEU A 116 -3.43 -2.61 -6.04
C LEU A 116 -3.17 -2.32 -4.56
N PHE A 117 -2.12 -1.56 -4.25
CA PHE A 117 -1.86 -1.08 -2.90
C PHE A 117 -3.05 -0.28 -2.34
N ARG A 118 -3.58 0.67 -3.12
CA ARG A 118 -4.78 1.42 -2.75
C ARG A 118 -5.99 0.50 -2.56
N ALA A 119 -6.19 -0.49 -3.44
CA ALA A 119 -7.26 -1.46 -3.29
C ALA A 119 -7.14 -2.23 -1.96
N GLY A 120 -5.92 -2.59 -1.53
CA GLY A 120 -5.63 -3.15 -0.21
C GLY A 120 -6.14 -2.27 0.94
N ARG A 121 -5.79 -0.97 0.92
CA ARG A 121 -6.26 0.01 1.92
C ARG A 121 -7.78 0.11 1.97
N LEU A 122 -8.45 0.08 0.82
CA LEU A 122 -9.92 0.12 0.75
C LEU A 122 -10.56 -1.13 1.38
N HIS A 123 -10.00 -2.31 1.13
CA HIS A 123 -10.48 -3.56 1.77
C HIS A 123 -10.20 -3.59 3.27
N ALA A 124 -9.19 -2.85 3.76
CA ALA A 124 -8.93 -2.69 5.18
C ALA A 124 -9.90 -1.71 5.89
N GLY A 125 -10.89 -1.14 5.20
CA GLY A 125 -11.87 -0.22 5.80
C GLY A 125 -11.57 1.26 5.57
N HIS A 126 -10.55 1.62 4.80
CA HIS A 126 -10.23 3.03 4.51
C HIS A 126 -10.90 3.54 3.22
N GLY A 127 -12.02 2.91 2.83
CA GLY A 127 -12.88 3.37 1.74
C GLY A 127 -14.07 4.21 2.24
N PRO A 128 -14.85 4.85 1.34
CA PRO A 128 -15.94 5.75 1.72
C PRO A 128 -17.04 5.12 2.60
N ARG A 129 -17.24 3.81 2.49
CA ARG A 129 -18.23 3.06 3.29
C ARG A 129 -17.67 2.50 4.60
N HIS A 130 -16.36 2.67 4.86
CA HIS A 130 -15.66 2.14 6.03
C HIS A 130 -15.83 0.62 6.24
N THR A 131 -16.11 -0.12 5.17
CA THR A 131 -16.28 -1.57 5.21
C THR A 131 -14.94 -2.27 5.32
N HIS A 132 -14.69 -2.89 6.47
CA HIS A 132 -13.55 -3.78 6.67
C HIS A 132 -13.87 -5.17 6.13
N VAL A 133 -13.03 -5.65 5.21
CA VAL A 133 -13.09 -7.01 4.67
C VAL A 133 -12.01 -7.85 5.36
N PRO A 134 -12.37 -8.95 6.04
CA PRO A 134 -11.37 -9.87 6.60
C PRO A 134 -10.36 -10.35 5.54
N PRO A 135 -9.06 -10.43 5.88
CA PRO A 135 -8.00 -10.65 4.88
C PRO A 135 -8.07 -12.05 4.24
N VAL A 136 -8.69 -13.01 4.94
CA VAL A 136 -8.96 -14.36 4.43
C VAL A 136 -9.86 -14.33 3.20
N PHE A 137 -10.87 -13.44 3.14
CA PHE A 137 -11.75 -13.32 1.99
C PHE A 137 -11.06 -12.65 0.79
N VAL A 138 -10.14 -11.72 1.03
CA VAL A 138 -9.32 -11.13 -0.04
C VAL A 138 -8.43 -12.20 -0.67
N THR A 139 -7.77 -13.01 0.17
CA THR A 139 -6.93 -14.12 -0.27
C THR A 139 -7.73 -15.18 -1.03
N GLY A 140 -8.84 -15.64 -0.45
CA GLY A 140 -9.71 -16.64 -1.08
C GLY A 140 -10.31 -16.18 -2.40
N SER A 141 -10.65 -14.89 -2.53
CA SER A 141 -11.16 -14.32 -3.79
C SER A 141 -10.14 -14.42 -4.93
N MET A 142 -8.85 -14.29 -4.63
CA MET A 142 -7.80 -14.46 -5.65
C MET A 142 -7.73 -15.92 -6.14
N SER A 143 -7.91 -16.89 -5.24
CA SER A 143 -8.02 -18.30 -5.60
C SER A 143 -9.27 -18.58 -6.44
N LEU A 144 -10.42 -17.96 -6.13
CA LEU A 144 -11.64 -18.09 -6.95
C LEU A 144 -11.43 -17.61 -8.39
N VAL A 145 -10.72 -16.49 -8.57
CA VAL A 145 -10.33 -15.99 -9.90
C VAL A 145 -9.44 -16.98 -10.63
N HIS A 146 -8.41 -17.51 -9.96
CA HIS A 146 -7.51 -18.47 -10.57
C HIS A 146 -8.22 -19.79 -10.97
N SER A 147 -9.11 -20.30 -10.10
CA SER A 147 -9.94 -21.47 -10.42
C SER A 147 -10.88 -21.21 -11.58
N ALA A 148 -11.45 -20.01 -11.69
CA ALA A 148 -12.28 -19.63 -12.83
C ALA A 148 -11.47 -19.57 -14.13
N PHE A 149 -10.23 -19.06 -14.09
CA PHE A 149 -9.33 -19.09 -15.26
C PHE A 149 -9.07 -20.53 -15.70
N ALA A 150 -8.76 -21.43 -14.77
CA ALA A 150 -8.56 -22.85 -15.09
C ALA A 150 -9.79 -23.47 -15.76
N ARG A 151 -10.98 -23.22 -15.21
CA ARG A 151 -12.24 -23.69 -15.78
C ARG A 151 -12.47 -23.11 -17.18
N PHE A 152 -12.38 -21.80 -17.35
CA PHE A 152 -12.59 -21.12 -18.62
C PHE A 152 -11.66 -21.65 -19.71
N LEU A 153 -10.38 -21.82 -19.40
CA LEU A 153 -9.41 -22.35 -20.36
C LEU A 153 -9.65 -23.82 -20.68
N SER A 154 -10.10 -24.64 -19.71
CA SER A 154 -10.46 -26.03 -19.99
C SER A 154 -11.69 -26.17 -20.91
N GLU A 155 -12.62 -25.22 -20.82
CA GLU A 155 -13.85 -25.20 -21.65
C GLU A 155 -13.62 -24.58 -23.03
N GLU A 156 -12.86 -23.48 -23.13
CA GLU A 156 -12.60 -22.77 -24.41
C GLU A 156 -11.43 -23.38 -25.21
N MET A 157 -10.48 -24.05 -24.54
CA MET A 157 -9.26 -24.60 -25.14
C MET A 157 -9.04 -26.07 -24.71
N PRO A 158 -10.01 -26.97 -24.96
CA PRO A 158 -9.97 -28.33 -24.45
C PRO A 158 -8.78 -29.11 -25.02
N GLY A 159 -7.92 -29.61 -24.12
CA GLY A 159 -6.74 -30.40 -24.47
C GLY A 159 -5.57 -29.58 -25.06
N ASP A 160 -5.68 -28.25 -25.10
CA ASP A 160 -4.58 -27.41 -25.59
C ASP A 160 -3.39 -27.46 -24.63
N VAL A 161 -2.24 -27.83 -25.17
CA VAL A 161 -0.98 -28.00 -24.44
C VAL A 161 -0.46 -26.70 -23.82
N VAL A 162 -0.96 -25.54 -24.26
CA VAL A 162 -0.56 -24.23 -23.72
C VAL A 162 -1.18 -23.95 -22.34
N VAL A 163 -2.33 -24.55 -22.03
CA VAL A 163 -3.15 -24.20 -20.85
C VAL A 163 -2.41 -24.41 -19.52
N PRO A 164 -1.73 -25.54 -19.25
CA PRO A 164 -1.01 -25.72 -17.98
C PRO A 164 0.07 -24.66 -17.75
N THR A 165 0.83 -24.33 -18.80
CA THR A 165 1.89 -23.31 -18.75
C THR A 165 1.31 -21.91 -18.54
N ALA A 166 0.18 -21.60 -19.19
CA ALA A 166 -0.52 -20.34 -18.98
C ALA A 166 -1.03 -20.22 -17.55
N LEU A 167 -1.62 -21.28 -16.98
CA LEU A 167 -2.13 -21.27 -15.60
C LEU A 167 -1.02 -21.08 -14.57
N ALA A 168 0.17 -21.66 -14.78
CA ALA A 168 1.33 -21.37 -13.94
C ALA A 168 1.69 -19.87 -13.95
N GLY A 169 1.71 -19.25 -15.13
CA GLY A 169 1.94 -17.82 -15.30
C GLY A 169 0.85 -16.95 -14.64
N TRP A 170 -0.43 -17.27 -14.86
CA TRP A 170 -1.55 -16.57 -14.23
C TRP A 170 -1.51 -16.67 -12.70
N ASN A 171 -1.17 -17.83 -12.14
CA ASN A 171 -1.00 -17.99 -10.70
C ASN A 171 0.09 -17.06 -10.14
N LYS A 172 1.25 -16.97 -10.82
CA LYS A 172 2.33 -16.07 -10.43
C LYS A 172 1.86 -14.61 -10.44
N LEU A 173 1.23 -14.16 -11.53
CA LEU A 173 0.75 -12.78 -11.65
C LEU A 173 -0.30 -12.45 -10.58
N LEU A 174 -1.30 -13.32 -10.38
CA LEU A 174 -2.34 -13.13 -9.36
C LEU A 174 -1.74 -13.13 -7.93
N SER A 175 -0.69 -13.92 -7.68
CA SER A 175 0.04 -13.90 -6.42
C SER A 175 0.73 -12.55 -6.17
N THR A 176 1.35 -11.96 -7.20
CA THR A 176 1.91 -10.60 -7.11
C THR A 176 0.82 -9.57 -6.80
N HIS A 177 -0.36 -9.70 -7.42
CA HIS A 177 -1.49 -8.79 -7.17
C HIS A 177 -1.97 -8.87 -5.73
N LEU A 178 -2.14 -10.10 -5.22
CA LEU A 178 -2.54 -10.34 -3.84
C LEU A 178 -1.53 -9.75 -2.86
N HIS A 179 -0.24 -9.93 -3.10
CA HIS A 179 0.82 -9.41 -2.24
C HIS A 179 0.76 -7.88 -2.10
N LEU A 180 0.60 -7.14 -3.21
CA LEU A 180 0.47 -5.68 -3.12
C LEU A 180 -0.81 -5.23 -2.43
N MET A 181 -1.92 -5.95 -2.63
CA MET A 181 -3.14 -5.70 -1.87
C MET A 181 -2.92 -5.96 -0.37
N GLN A 182 -2.20 -7.01 0.00
CA GLN A 182 -1.86 -7.30 1.41
C GLN A 182 -0.95 -6.23 2.00
N MET A 183 0.03 -5.72 1.26
CA MET A 183 0.89 -4.62 1.69
C MET A 183 0.05 -3.36 2.00
N GLY A 184 -0.84 -2.97 1.11
CA GLY A 184 -1.75 -1.83 1.34
C GLY A 184 -2.73 -2.08 2.49
N TYR A 185 -3.21 -3.31 2.62
CA TYR A 185 -4.07 -3.72 3.73
C TYR A 185 -3.37 -3.57 5.08
N GLN A 186 -2.14 -4.08 5.19
CA GLN A 186 -1.33 -4.00 6.41
C GLN A 186 -1.00 -2.55 6.77
N ALA A 187 -0.59 -1.73 5.81
CA ALA A 187 -0.32 -0.31 6.05
C ALA A 187 -1.54 0.44 6.62
N ALA A 188 -2.74 0.11 6.13
CA ALA A 188 -4.00 0.62 6.68
C ALA A 188 -4.27 0.13 8.11
N ARG A 189 -4.16 -1.18 8.36
CA ARG A 189 -4.35 -1.74 9.70
C ARG A 189 -3.34 -1.18 10.70
N GLU A 190 -2.11 -0.95 10.30
CA GLU A 190 -1.11 -0.35 11.19
C GLU A 190 -1.40 1.11 11.48
N LEU A 191 -1.98 1.87 10.55
CA LEU A 191 -2.42 3.24 10.84
C LEU A 191 -3.47 3.26 11.97
N ASP A 192 -4.35 2.27 12.01
CA ASP A 192 -5.43 2.12 12.99
C ASP A 192 -5.00 1.44 14.30
N ASN A 193 -3.82 0.84 14.36
CA ASN A 193 -3.37 0.02 15.49
C ASN A 193 -2.69 0.87 16.58
N GLY A 194 -3.18 0.87 17.81
CA GLY A 194 -2.53 1.54 18.93
C GLY A 194 -3.46 1.82 20.11
N ASP A 195 -2.89 2.33 21.20
CA ASP A 195 -3.59 2.56 22.46
C ASP A 195 -4.32 3.92 22.50
N PHE A 196 -3.85 4.90 21.72
CA PHE A 196 -4.44 6.23 21.66
C PHE A 196 -4.40 6.81 20.24
N ALA A 197 -5.40 7.63 19.92
CA ALA A 197 -5.49 8.33 18.65
C ALA A 197 -4.75 9.68 18.70
N VAL A 198 -4.06 10.00 17.60
CA VAL A 198 -3.35 11.25 17.35
C VAL A 198 -3.87 11.83 16.03
N PRO A 199 -4.44 13.04 16.02
CA PRO A 199 -4.82 13.70 14.79
C PRO A 199 -3.56 14.10 14.01
N VAL A 200 -3.55 13.79 12.72
CA VAL A 200 -2.54 14.21 11.76
C VAL A 200 -3.19 15.17 10.77
N VAL A 201 -2.80 16.44 10.82
CA VAL A 201 -3.34 17.50 9.96
C VAL A 201 -2.35 17.82 8.85
N LEU A 202 -2.86 17.77 7.62
CA LEU A 202 -2.08 17.96 6.40
C LEU A 202 -2.34 19.35 5.85
N PHE A 203 -1.34 19.96 5.20
CA PHE A 203 -1.47 21.31 4.64
C PHE A 203 -0.98 21.36 3.18
N GLY A 204 -1.50 22.35 2.43
CA GLY A 204 -1.09 22.68 1.07
C GLY A 204 -0.86 21.47 0.15
N LYS A 205 0.38 21.33 -0.38
CA LYS A 205 0.76 20.25 -1.31
C LYS A 205 0.50 18.84 -0.73
N MET A 206 0.64 18.64 0.58
CA MET A 206 0.36 17.34 1.19
C MET A 206 -1.11 16.92 1.06
N ARG A 207 -2.06 17.88 1.13
CA ARG A 207 -3.48 17.60 0.89
C ARG A 207 -3.75 17.18 -0.55
N GLN A 208 -3.02 17.76 -1.50
CA GLN A 208 -3.15 17.45 -2.92
C GLN A 208 -2.62 16.04 -3.23
N ILE A 209 -1.49 15.67 -2.65
CA ILE A 209 -0.87 14.35 -2.84
C ILE A 209 -1.73 13.25 -2.22
N THR A 210 -2.17 13.45 -0.96
CA THR A 210 -2.87 12.42 -0.18
C THR A 210 -4.39 12.41 -0.39
N GLY A 211 -4.95 13.45 -0.98
CA GLY A 211 -6.40 13.68 -1.06
C GLY A 211 -7.08 13.87 0.31
N THR A 212 -6.32 14.07 1.38
CA THR A 212 -6.81 14.08 2.77
C THR A 212 -6.45 15.40 3.45
N GLN A 213 -7.37 15.95 4.26
CA GLN A 213 -7.11 17.16 5.04
C GLN A 213 -6.58 16.84 6.45
N GLN A 214 -7.17 15.83 7.08
CA GLN A 214 -6.82 15.35 8.39
C GLN A 214 -7.14 13.85 8.48
N MET A 215 -6.44 13.14 9.36
CA MET A 215 -6.74 11.75 9.70
C MET A 215 -6.40 11.46 11.15
N ALA A 216 -7.03 10.43 11.71
CA ALA A 216 -6.60 9.86 12.98
C ALA A 216 -5.57 8.75 12.72
N MET A 217 -4.50 8.76 13.50
CA MET A 217 -3.52 7.69 13.56
C MET A 217 -3.46 7.15 14.97
N HIS A 218 -3.44 5.84 15.15
CA HIS A 218 -3.29 5.24 16.47
C HIS A 218 -1.84 4.86 16.74
N LEU A 219 -1.39 5.15 17.96
CA LEU A 219 -0.04 4.89 18.44
C LEU A 219 -0.08 4.14 19.77
N VAL A 220 0.93 3.31 20.01
CA VAL A 220 1.13 2.63 21.29
C VAL A 220 1.70 3.59 22.34
N GLN A 221 1.48 3.31 23.61
CA GLN A 221 2.08 4.08 24.71
C GLN A 221 3.61 4.13 24.58
N GLY A 222 4.18 5.32 24.80
CA GLY A 222 5.62 5.55 24.65
C GLY A 222 6.11 5.67 23.20
N ALA A 223 5.21 5.71 22.21
CA ALA A 223 5.59 5.94 20.82
C ALA A 223 6.28 7.31 20.64
N GLN A 224 7.34 7.29 19.84
CA GLN A 224 8.04 8.49 19.36
C GLN A 224 7.58 8.91 17.95
N MET A 225 7.92 10.14 17.56
CA MET A 225 7.65 10.72 16.24
C MET A 225 8.13 9.84 15.08
N ARG A 226 9.27 9.14 15.20
CA ARG A 226 9.71 8.15 14.20
C ARG A 226 8.65 7.10 13.88
N HIS A 227 7.90 6.62 14.87
CA HIS A 227 6.88 5.59 14.67
C HIS A 227 5.68 6.17 13.92
N ALA A 228 5.25 7.38 14.30
CA ALA A 228 4.16 8.08 13.63
C ALA A 228 4.48 8.38 12.17
N LEU A 229 5.68 8.91 11.89
CA LEU A 229 6.11 9.21 10.53
C LEU A 229 6.26 7.95 9.68
N ARG A 230 6.80 6.84 10.24
CA ARG A 230 6.86 5.56 9.53
C ARG A 230 5.47 5.08 9.13
N LYS A 231 4.51 5.06 10.06
CA LYS A 231 3.11 4.71 9.75
C LYS A 231 2.53 5.62 8.68
N PHE A 232 2.70 6.93 8.79
CA PHE A 232 2.18 7.90 7.82
C PHE A 232 2.73 7.64 6.40
N PHE A 233 4.05 7.52 6.27
CA PHE A 233 4.69 7.35 4.96
C PHE A 233 4.58 5.92 4.42
N ASN A 234 4.35 4.91 5.25
CA ASN A 234 3.94 3.58 4.78
C ASN A 234 2.50 3.59 4.27
N TYR A 235 1.61 4.39 4.87
CA TYR A 235 0.24 4.54 4.40
C TYR A 235 0.11 5.41 3.12
N PHE A 236 0.93 6.45 3.00
CA PHE A 236 1.06 7.34 1.83
C PHE A 236 2.45 7.26 1.19
N PRO A 237 2.82 6.14 0.56
CA PRO A 237 4.13 5.98 -0.07
C PRO A 237 4.41 7.04 -1.15
N GLU A 238 3.37 7.51 -1.84
CA GLU A 238 3.45 8.56 -2.87
C GLU A 238 3.96 9.91 -2.34
N ALA A 239 3.78 10.19 -1.04
CA ALA A 239 4.24 11.44 -0.45
C ALA A 239 5.77 11.50 -0.26
N ARG A 240 6.45 10.35 -0.24
CA ARG A 240 7.86 10.27 0.14
C ARG A 240 8.78 11.02 -0.82
N VAL A 241 8.56 10.90 -2.14
CA VAL A 241 9.38 11.57 -3.16
C VAL A 241 9.28 13.10 -3.06
N GLU A 242 8.16 13.61 -2.55
CA GLU A 242 7.94 15.04 -2.39
C GLU A 242 8.54 15.60 -1.10
N VAL A 243 8.58 14.79 -0.04
CA VAL A 243 8.99 15.21 1.31
C VAL A 243 10.46 14.92 1.60
N PHE A 244 11.02 13.86 1.03
CA PHE A 244 12.35 13.38 1.38
C PHE A 244 13.33 13.43 0.21
N ASP A 245 14.60 13.67 0.54
CA ASP A 245 15.74 13.29 -0.27
C ASP A 245 16.22 11.90 0.20
N VAL A 246 16.58 11.04 -0.76
CA VAL A 246 17.07 9.69 -0.45
C VAL A 246 18.58 9.74 -0.32
N GLU A 247 19.06 9.35 0.86
CA GLU A 247 20.47 9.20 1.18
C GLU A 247 20.78 7.71 1.39
N TRP A 248 22.01 7.32 1.08
CA TRP A 248 22.49 5.96 1.31
C TRP A 248 23.55 6.00 2.40
N GLN A 249 23.34 5.22 3.45
CA GLN A 249 24.24 5.16 4.59
C GLN A 249 24.76 3.75 4.78
N SER A 250 26.02 3.63 5.19
CA SER A 250 26.60 2.34 5.54
C SER A 250 26.14 1.93 6.93
N SER A 251 25.47 0.79 7.02
CA SER A 251 25.20 0.10 8.28
C SER A 251 26.17 -1.08 8.42
N GLU A 252 26.76 -1.20 9.60
CA GLU A 252 27.59 -2.35 9.96
C GLU A 252 26.71 -3.49 10.46
N HIS A 253 26.85 -4.65 9.83
CA HIS A 253 26.21 -5.88 10.26
C HIS A 253 27.29 -6.91 10.56
N LEU A 254 27.05 -7.74 11.58
CA LEU A 254 27.87 -8.90 11.88
C LEU A 254 27.22 -10.12 11.25
N ASP A 255 27.97 -10.88 10.47
CA ASP A 255 27.49 -12.18 10.02
C ASP A 255 27.54 -13.22 11.16
N ARG A 256 27.09 -14.44 10.86
CA ARG A 256 27.08 -15.55 11.84
C ARG A 256 28.48 -15.94 12.34
N THR A 257 29.54 -15.53 11.65
CA THR A 257 30.94 -15.77 12.02
C THR A 257 31.59 -14.59 12.72
N GLY A 258 30.86 -13.49 12.93
CA GLY A 258 31.39 -12.26 13.53
C GLY A 258 32.17 -11.39 12.55
N THR A 259 32.06 -11.64 11.25
CA THR A 259 32.68 -10.79 10.22
C THR A 259 31.82 -9.56 10.00
N LEU A 260 32.45 -8.38 10.09
CA LEU A 260 31.83 -7.10 9.76
C LEU A 260 31.61 -7.02 8.25
N TRP A 261 30.36 -6.81 7.85
CA TRP A 261 29.99 -6.50 6.50
C TRP A 261 29.16 -5.22 6.48
N PHE A 262 29.39 -4.40 5.45
CA PHE A 262 28.67 -3.15 5.26
C PHE A 262 27.50 -3.40 4.32
N GLN A 263 26.32 -2.99 4.75
CA GLN A 263 25.15 -2.92 3.90
C GLN A 263 24.78 -1.46 3.69
N ALA A 264 24.45 -1.09 2.45
CA ALA A 264 23.89 0.22 2.17
C ALA A 264 22.40 0.22 2.55
N GLU A 265 22.03 1.05 3.51
CA GLU A 265 20.65 1.28 3.95
C GLU A 265 20.15 2.63 3.44
N ARG A 266 18.88 2.67 3.02
CA ARG A 266 18.23 3.91 2.62
C ARG A 266 17.84 4.72 3.84
N ALA A 267 18.29 5.96 3.89
CA ALA A 267 17.84 6.99 4.81
C ALA A 267 17.03 8.03 4.03
N TYR A 268 15.99 8.56 4.67
CA TYR A 268 15.09 9.56 4.10
C TYR A 268 15.26 10.87 4.88
N ALA A 269 16.06 11.77 4.31
CA ALA A 269 16.31 13.08 4.90
C ALA A 269 15.17 14.04 4.57
N LEU A 270 14.62 14.71 5.58
CA LEU A 270 13.56 15.70 5.35
C LEU A 270 14.09 16.83 4.47
N LYS A 271 13.42 17.11 3.36
CA LYS A 271 13.76 18.27 2.52
C LYS A 271 13.64 19.55 3.35
N PRO A 272 14.63 20.47 3.30
CA PRO A 272 14.68 21.63 4.21
C PRO A 272 13.42 22.51 4.19
N THR A 273 12.66 22.49 3.11
CA THR A 273 11.48 23.33 2.96
C THR A 273 10.23 22.74 3.61
N TRP A 274 10.24 21.46 4.00
CA TRP A 274 9.16 20.82 4.73
C TRP A 274 9.33 20.98 6.23
N ARG A 275 8.21 20.99 6.97
CA ARG A 275 8.20 21.02 8.43
C ARG A 275 7.21 20.03 9.01
N VAL A 276 7.61 19.39 10.10
CA VAL A 276 6.74 18.53 10.91
C VAL A 276 6.67 19.13 12.30
N LEU A 277 5.45 19.34 12.81
CA LEU A 277 5.23 19.92 14.12
C LEU A 277 4.49 18.92 15.01
N ASN A 278 4.79 18.90 16.31
CA ASN A 278 4.01 18.26 17.35
C ASN A 278 3.40 19.36 18.23
N THR A 279 2.07 19.44 18.26
CA THR A 279 1.30 20.40 19.06
C THR A 279 1.83 21.84 18.85
N GLY A 280 2.05 22.20 17.57
CA GLY A 280 2.53 23.52 17.15
C GLY A 280 4.04 23.77 17.29
N LYS A 281 4.82 22.83 17.83
CA LYS A 281 6.28 22.95 17.96
C LYS A 281 6.99 22.15 16.87
N ASP A 282 7.89 22.80 16.13
CA ASP A 282 8.65 22.17 15.05
C ASP A 282 9.67 21.16 15.61
N MET A 283 9.76 19.99 14.97
CA MET A 283 10.65 18.89 15.38
C MET A 283 12.11 19.28 15.41
N ASP A 284 12.52 20.24 14.59
CA ASP A 284 13.89 20.75 14.57
C ASP A 284 14.30 21.43 15.89
N TYR A 285 13.34 21.87 16.70
CA TYR A 285 13.57 22.48 18.02
C TYR A 285 13.23 21.55 19.19
N LEU A 286 12.80 20.31 18.92
CA LEU A 286 12.57 19.27 19.92
C LEU A 286 13.69 18.21 19.84
N ALA A 287 13.40 16.97 20.24
CA ALA A 287 14.32 15.84 20.08
C ALA A 287 14.24 15.22 18.67
N GLY A 288 13.82 15.99 17.66
CA GLY A 288 13.60 15.49 16.31
C GLY A 288 12.62 14.32 16.27
N ILE A 289 12.98 13.26 15.55
CA ILE A 289 12.17 12.03 15.44
C ILE A 289 12.13 11.19 16.73
N GLU A 290 13.00 11.47 17.71
CA GLU A 290 12.98 10.80 19.03
C GLU A 290 11.99 11.46 20.00
N THR A 291 11.34 12.56 19.59
CA THR A 291 10.31 13.23 20.39
C THR A 291 9.20 12.24 20.74
N ALA A 292 8.94 12.05 22.04
CA ALA A 292 7.83 11.23 22.52
C ALA A 292 6.48 11.88 22.16
N ILE A 293 5.52 11.07 21.74
CA ILE A 293 4.15 11.48 21.45
C ILE A 293 3.25 11.01 22.60
N GLN A 294 2.37 11.89 23.07
CA GLN A 294 1.48 11.63 24.19
C GLN A 294 0.00 11.70 23.78
N PRO A 295 -0.92 11.10 24.55
CA PRO A 295 -2.34 11.31 24.35
C PRO A 295 -2.70 12.80 24.39
N GLY A 296 -3.44 13.26 23.38
CA GLY A 296 -3.82 14.68 23.23
C GLY A 296 -2.86 15.51 22.37
N ASP A 297 -1.73 14.96 21.94
CA ASP A 297 -0.88 15.60 20.93
C ASP A 297 -1.53 15.65 19.55
N GLU A 298 -1.03 16.55 18.70
CA GLU A 298 -1.45 16.71 17.31
C GLU A 298 -0.24 16.86 16.39
N ILE A 299 -0.21 16.13 15.27
CA ILE A 299 0.89 16.18 14.30
C ILE A 299 0.49 17.03 13.12
N HIS A 300 1.31 18.01 12.74
CA HIS A 300 1.10 18.81 11.53
C HIS A 300 2.21 18.60 10.51
N ILE A 301 1.83 18.36 9.25
CA ILE A 301 2.78 18.23 8.13
C ILE A 301 2.60 19.41 7.18
N PHE A 302 3.59 20.31 7.20
CA PHE A 302 3.59 21.53 6.41
C PHE A 302 4.48 21.43 5.18
N PRO A 303 3.95 21.74 3.99
CA PRO A 303 4.74 21.88 2.77
C PRO A 303 5.59 23.16 2.82
N PRO A 304 6.50 23.33 1.84
CA PRO A 304 7.21 24.59 1.62
C PRO A 304 6.27 25.79 1.66
N GLY A 305 6.64 26.81 2.44
CA GLY A 305 6.00 28.13 2.36
C GLY A 305 6.17 28.68 0.95
N ARG A 306 5.13 29.31 0.41
CA ARG A 306 5.25 30.09 -0.82
C ARG A 306 6.09 31.35 -0.57
#